data_AF-A0A5K0YU36-F1
#
_entry.id   AF-A0A5K0YU36-F1
#
_cell.length_a   1.000
_cell.length_b   1.000
_cell.length_c   1.000
_cell.angle_alpha   90.00
_cell.angle_beta   90.00
_cell.angle_gamma   90.00
#
_symmetry.space_group_name_H-M   'P 1'
#
loop_
_entity.id
_entity.type
_entity.pdbx_description
1 polymer ?
#
loop_
_entity_poly.entity_id
_entity_poly.type
_entity_poly.pdbx_seq_one_letter_code
_entity_poly.pdbx_strand_id
1 'polypeptide(L)'
;YSSCDVGKLQCFSWIRDRFNNSNSQFCVIGNGLEECEAAEAMNWPFVEVDMQPTGNHRFPGLSIRTIKLHIEVAYGVPKSENDESSGSVSTHVM
;
A
#
# COMPACT_ATOMS: atom_id res chain seq x y z
N TYR A 1 17.94 1.36 -4.53
CA TYR A 1 18.59 0.61 -3.45
C TYR A 1 18.88 -0.79 -3.98
N SER A 2 20.10 -1.30 -3.80
CA SER A 2 20.44 -2.70 -4.09
C SER A 2 20.38 -3.49 -2.79
N SER A 3 19.73 -4.66 -2.80
CA SER A 3 19.55 -5.49 -1.60
C SER A 3 20.60 -6.59 -1.44
N CYS A 4 21.57 -6.73 -2.37
CA CYS A 4 22.51 -7.87 -2.40
C CYS A 4 23.25 -8.11 -1.08
N ASP A 5 23.67 -7.04 -0.39
CA ASP A 5 24.48 -7.15 0.82
C ASP A 5 23.69 -6.91 2.12
N VAL A 6 22.53 -6.25 2.01
CA VAL A 6 21.78 -5.70 3.17
C VAL A 6 20.34 -6.19 3.28
N GLY A 7 19.83 -6.89 2.26
CA GLY A 7 18.46 -7.39 2.21
C GLY A 7 17.40 -6.32 1.90
N LYS A 8 16.19 -6.78 1.55
CA LYS A 8 15.05 -5.91 1.19
C LYS A 8 14.53 -5.10 2.37
N LEU A 9 14.46 -5.68 3.57
CA LEU A 9 13.96 -4.99 4.76
C LEU A 9 14.77 -3.72 5.08
N GLN A 10 16.10 -3.81 5.01
CA GLN A 10 16.96 -2.65 5.23
C GLN A 10 16.73 -1.59 4.15
N CYS A 11 16.61 -2.01 2.89
CA CYS A 11 16.27 -1.10 1.79
C CYS A 11 14.92 -0.40 2.01
N PHE A 12 13.91 -1.13 2.50
CA PHE A 12 12.59 -0.57 2.77
C PHE A 12 12.64 0.45 3.91
N SER A 13 13.42 0.19 4.97
CA SER A 13 13.62 1.17 6.04
C SER A 13 14.21 2.49 5.51
N TRP A 14 15.20 2.42 4.63
CA TRP A 14 15.80 3.62 4.02
C TRP A 14 14.83 4.36 3.10
N ILE A 15 13.97 3.63 2.38
CA ILE A 15 12.89 4.23 1.57
C ILE A 15 11.90 4.94 2.49
N ARG A 16 11.43 4.28 3.54
CA ARG A 16 10.54 4.88 4.54
C ARG A 16 11.16 6.17 5.06
N ASP A 17 12.36 6.11 5.61
CA ASP A 17 13.00 7.24 6.27
C ASP A 17 13.23 8.41 5.31
N ARG A 18 13.52 8.12 4.03
CA ARG A 18 13.66 9.15 2.99
C ARG A 18 12.35 9.87 2.66
N PHE A 19 11.22 9.18 2.69
CA PHE A 19 9.92 9.71 2.24
C PHE A 19 8.89 9.90 3.39
N ASN A 20 9.27 9.61 4.63
CA ASN A 20 8.38 9.67 5.80
C ASN A 20 7.81 11.08 6.04
N ASN A 21 8.56 12.10 5.64
CA ASN A 21 8.18 13.50 5.81
C ASN A 21 7.01 13.93 4.90
N SER A 22 6.57 13.07 3.97
CA SER A 22 5.58 13.38 2.95
C SER A 22 4.23 12.66 3.16
N ASN A 23 3.97 12.08 4.35
CA ASN A 23 2.78 11.24 4.61
C ASN A 23 2.53 10.21 3.49
N SER A 24 3.61 9.67 2.93
CA SER A 24 3.52 8.77 1.78
C SER A 24 3.04 7.39 2.22
N GLN A 25 2.10 6.83 1.45
CA GLN A 25 1.71 5.44 1.57
C GLN A 25 2.62 4.60 0.66
N PHE A 26 3.02 3.44 1.15
CA PHE A 26 3.92 2.55 0.42
C PHE A 26 3.17 1.28 0.02
N CYS A 27 3.57 0.68 -1.09
CA CYS A 27 3.05 -0.60 -1.55
C CYS A 27 4.20 -1.36 -2.19
N VAL A 28 4.36 -2.61 -1.79
CA VAL A 28 5.40 -3.50 -2.31
C VAL A 28 4.80 -4.34 -3.42
N ILE A 29 5.53 -4.50 -4.53
CA ILE A 29 5.13 -5.32 -5.67
C ILE A 29 6.28 -6.27 -5.94
N GLY A 30 6.00 -7.57 -5.99
CA GLY A 30 7.01 -8.59 -6.22
C GLY A 30 6.43 -10.00 -6.23
N ASN A 31 7.29 -11.00 -6.31
CA ASN A 31 6.91 -12.41 -6.42
C ASN A 31 7.76 -13.33 -5.54
N GLY A 32 8.74 -12.77 -4.85
CA GLY A 32 9.64 -13.44 -3.94
C GLY A 32 9.20 -13.29 -2.49
N LEU A 33 9.59 -14.28 -1.69
CA LEU A 33 9.35 -14.30 -0.25
C LEU A 33 10.05 -13.15 0.46
N GLU A 34 11.27 -12.78 0.03
CA GLU A 34 12.08 -11.75 0.69
C GLU A 34 11.39 -10.39 0.71
N GLU A 35 10.81 -9.96 -0.41
CA GLU A 35 10.05 -8.70 -0.45
C GLU A 35 8.70 -8.78 0.28
N CYS A 36 8.08 -9.96 0.34
CA CYS A 36 6.83 -10.19 1.09
C CYS A 36 7.07 -10.04 2.60
N GLU A 37 8.05 -10.76 3.14
CA GLU A 37 8.43 -10.68 4.57
C GLU A 37 8.85 -9.26 4.96
N ALA A 38 9.60 -8.59 4.08
CA ALA A 38 9.99 -7.20 4.30
C ALA A 38 8.78 -6.25 4.29
N ALA A 39 7.79 -6.48 3.43
CA ALA A 39 6.56 -5.68 3.39
C ALA A 39 5.74 -5.86 4.68
N GLU A 40 5.59 -7.09 5.15
CA GLU A 40 4.92 -7.41 6.41
C GLU A 40 5.58 -6.71 7.60
N ALA A 41 6.92 -6.81 7.71
CA ALA A 41 7.68 -6.14 8.78
C ALA A 41 7.52 -4.61 8.75
N MET A 42 7.29 -4.03 7.57
CA MET A 42 7.07 -2.58 7.40
C MET A 42 5.58 -2.18 7.54
N ASN A 43 4.66 -3.14 7.70
CA ASN A 43 3.21 -2.93 7.61
C ASN A 43 2.80 -2.26 6.29
N TRP A 44 3.39 -2.71 5.18
CA TRP A 44 3.09 -2.23 3.84
C TRP A 44 2.29 -3.28 3.06
N PRO A 45 1.25 -2.90 2.30
CA PRO A 45 0.55 -3.82 1.42
C PRO A 45 1.51 -4.45 0.42
N PHE A 46 1.34 -5.75 0.20
CA PHE A 46 2.08 -6.53 -0.77
C PHE A 46 1.16 -6.95 -1.91
N VAL A 47 1.60 -6.72 -3.15
CA VAL A 47 0.90 -7.18 -4.35
C VAL A 47 1.78 -8.19 -5.07
N GLU A 48 1.34 -9.44 -5.04
CA GLU A 48 2.02 -10.53 -5.73
C GLU A 48 1.87 -10.38 -7.26
N VAL A 49 2.97 -10.53 -7.98
CA VAL A 49 2.97 -10.61 -9.45
C VAL A 49 3.42 -12.00 -9.89
N ASP A 50 2.66 -12.62 -10.78
CA ASP A 50 3.05 -13.91 -11.35
C ASP A 50 3.75 -13.67 -12.68
N MET A 51 5.02 -14.09 -12.78
CA MET A 51 5.80 -13.99 -14.01
C MET A 51 5.48 -15.13 -14.99
N GLN A 52 4.73 -16.16 -14.57
CA GLN A 52 4.35 -17.23 -15.46
C GLN A 52 3.43 -16.72 -16.56
N PRO A 53 3.63 -17.19 -17.80
CA PRO A 53 2.86 -16.70 -18.94
C PRO A 53 1.35 -17.04 -18.84
N THR A 54 0.97 -18.01 -18.02
CA THR A 54 -0.42 -18.43 -17.78
C THR A 54 -0.94 -18.06 -16.38
N GLY A 55 -0.19 -17.26 -15.62
CA GLY A 55 -0.54 -16.87 -14.26
C GLY A 55 -1.74 -15.93 -14.17
N ASN A 56 -2.55 -16.06 -13.12
CA ASN A 56 -3.68 -15.16 -12.86
C ASN A 56 -3.23 -13.72 -12.56
N HIS A 57 -2.00 -13.52 -12.07
CA HIS A 57 -1.41 -12.23 -11.74
C HIS A 57 -0.40 -11.74 -12.79
N ARG A 58 -0.62 -12.11 -14.06
CA ARG A 58 0.25 -11.72 -15.17
C ARG A 58 0.15 -10.22 -15.46
N PHE A 59 1.30 -9.56 -15.62
CA PHE A 59 1.38 -8.28 -16.32
C PHE A 59 0.96 -8.48 -17.80
N PRO A 60 -0.10 -7.81 -18.29
CA PRO A 60 -0.47 -6.42 -18.00
C PRO A 60 -1.68 -6.19 -17.06
N GLY A 61 -2.07 -7.17 -16.23
CA GLY A 61 -3.23 -7.07 -15.33
C GLY A 61 -3.03 -6.21 -14.07
N LEU A 62 -1.78 -5.90 -13.70
CA LEU A 62 -1.49 -5.00 -12.59
C LEU A 62 -1.68 -3.54 -13.02
N SER A 63 -2.91 -3.06 -12.88
CA SER A 63 -3.25 -1.67 -13.16
C SER A 63 -2.99 -0.76 -11.97
N ILE A 64 -2.83 0.55 -12.20
CA ILE A 64 -2.80 1.55 -11.14
C ILE A 64 -4.05 1.45 -10.24
N ARG A 65 -5.21 1.09 -10.80
CA ARG A 65 -6.44 0.90 -10.03
C ARG A 65 -6.30 -0.25 -9.03
N THR A 66 -5.72 -1.36 -9.45
CA THR A 66 -5.45 -2.52 -8.58
C THR A 66 -4.54 -2.14 -7.42
N ILE A 67 -3.47 -1.39 -7.69
CA ILE A 67 -2.54 -0.90 -6.66
C ILE A 67 -3.27 0.03 -5.68
N LYS A 68 -4.08 0.97 -6.19
CA LYS A 68 -4.87 1.88 -5.35
C LYS A 68 -5.81 1.13 -4.42
N LEU A 69 -6.51 0.10 -4.90
CA LEU A 69 -7.39 -0.71 -4.07
C LEU A 69 -6.63 -1.40 -2.92
N HIS A 70 -5.41 -1.91 -3.16
CA HIS A 70 -4.59 -2.51 -2.10
C HIS A 70 -4.14 -1.48 -1.06
N ILE A 71 -3.76 -0.28 -1.51
CA ILE A 71 -3.41 0.83 -0.63
C ILE A 71 -4.62 1.27 0.21
N GLU A 72 -5.80 1.41 -0.41
CA GLU A 72 -7.05 1.80 0.28
C GLU A 72 -7.48 0.76 1.32
N VAL A 73 -7.32 -0.54 1.05
CA VAL A 73 -7.61 -1.60 2.02
C VAL A 73 -6.65 -1.55 3.20
N ALA A 74 -5.36 -1.32 2.96
CA ALA A 74 -4.35 -1.33 4.01
C ALA A 74 -4.33 -0.06 4.87
N TYR A 75 -4.52 1.10 4.26
CA TYR A 75 -4.40 2.40 4.92
C TYR A 75 -5.74 3.14 5.11
N GLY A 76 -6.83 2.60 4.56
CA GLY A 76 -8.12 3.27 4.52
C GLY A 76 -8.28 4.20 3.31
N VAL A 77 -9.54 4.53 2.98
CA VAL A 77 -9.86 5.51 1.95
C VAL A 77 -9.50 6.91 2.48
N PRO A 78 -8.72 7.71 1.74
CA PRO A 78 -8.47 9.08 2.15
C PRO A 78 -9.80 9.84 2.23
N LYS A 79 -10.11 10.42 3.40
CA LYS A 79 -11.22 11.37 3.50
C LYS A 79 -10.88 12.53 2.58
N SER A 80 -11.62 12.70 1.50
CA SER A 80 -11.60 13.95 0.75
C SER A 80 -12.02 15.06 1.71
N GLU A 81 -11.15 16.03 1.93
CA GLU A 81 -11.52 17.33 2.50
C GLU A 81 -12.45 18.03 1.51
N ASN A 82 -13.71 17.60 1.52
CA ASN A 82 -14.88 18.32 1.02
C ASN A 82 -15.99 17.97 2.00
N ASP A 83 -15.81 18.51 3.20
CA ASP A 83 -16.84 18.61 4.22
C ASP A 83 -17.48 19.98 4.05
N GLU A 84 -18.73 20.04 3.59
CA GLU A 84 -19.71 21.05 4.02
C GLU A 84 -21.12 20.63 3.58
N SER A 85 -21.85 19.99 4.50
CA SER A 85 -23.26 20.36 4.70
C SER A 85 -23.69 19.97 6.12
N SER A 86 -23.65 20.99 6.98
CA SER A 86 -24.68 21.30 7.98
C SER A 86 -25.80 20.27 8.19
N GLY A 87 -25.91 19.75 9.40
CA GLY A 87 -27.05 18.95 9.82
C GLY A 87 -27.00 18.59 11.30
N SER A 88 -27.07 19.57 12.19
CA SER A 88 -27.46 19.34 13.58
C SER A 88 -28.82 18.66 13.60
N VAL A 89 -28.90 17.38 13.96
CA VAL A 89 -30.15 16.77 14.40
C VAL A 89 -29.99 16.43 15.88
N SER A 90 -30.53 17.34 16.69
CA SER A 90 -30.96 17.05 18.04
C SER A 90 -32.12 16.05 17.96
N THR A 91 -31.97 14.88 18.56
CA THR A 91 -33.11 14.01 18.91
C THR A 91 -33.19 13.91 20.43
N HIS A 92 -33.99 14.81 20.99
CA HIS A 92 -34.71 14.58 22.23
C HIS A 92 -36.14 14.10 21.89
N VAL A 93 -36.73 13.34 22.83
CA VAL A 93 -38.06 12.68 22.90
C VAL A 93 -38.27 11.43 22.02
N MET A 94 -38.80 10.31 22.51
CA MET A 94 -39.72 10.04 23.65
C MET A 94 -39.14 9.13 24.74
#